data_AF-A0AAU5XA25-F1
#
_entry.id   AF-A0AAU5XA25-F1
#
_cell.length_a   1.000
_cell.length_b   1.000
_cell.length_c   1.000
_cell.angle_alpha   90.00
_cell.angle_beta   90.00
_cell.angle_gamma   90.00
#
_symmetry.space_group_name_H-M   'P 1'
#
loop_
_entity.id
_entity.type
_entity.pdbx_description
1 polymer ?
#
loop_
_entity_poly.entity_id
_entity_poly.type
_entity_poly.pdbx_seq_one_letter_code
_entity_poly.pdbx_strand_id
1 'polypeptide(L)'
;MDAPAFLTHLRRELTVFAACLNGDLSAPVEHCGDWTLHDLAEHLGRGNLWAAAAVTEQHSHYEAPPAPRDRAELARWFDAASVTLLDALDRAPSTPAWTFWPPHTVGFWQRRRCHEALIHRWDAEHALGLASSLDTGLAADGVAEVFDTIAPRQIERGRATPPRHAIRVLATDTPTDLTYGPGQPVATISGTAVDLLLLLWGRLTPDDAVIEWRGDRAAALSILDGPLVA
;
A
#
# COMPACT_ATOMS: atom_id res chain seq x y z
N MET A 1 -7.09 6.03 -11.12
CA MET A 1 -6.15 7.16 -11.32
C MET A 1 -5.29 6.91 -12.55
N ASP A 2 -4.67 7.93 -13.17
CA ASP A 2 -3.75 7.71 -14.30
C ASP A 2 -2.28 7.61 -13.84
N ALA A 3 -1.42 7.09 -14.70
CA ALA A 3 -0.02 6.84 -14.39
C ALA A 3 0.85 8.09 -14.17
N PRO A 4 0.73 9.15 -14.98
CA PRO A 4 1.37 10.43 -14.66
C PRO A 4 1.01 10.96 -13.26
N ALA A 5 -0.23 10.74 -12.82
CA ALA A 5 -0.63 11.06 -11.45
C ALA A 5 0.08 10.16 -10.42
N PHE A 6 0.19 8.84 -10.63
CA PHE A 6 0.89 7.95 -9.70
C PHE A 6 2.36 8.33 -9.46
N LEU A 7 3.12 8.70 -10.50
CA LEU A 7 4.51 9.14 -10.31
C LEU A 7 4.61 10.42 -9.46
N THR A 8 3.68 11.34 -9.66
CA THR A 8 3.61 12.59 -8.91
C THR A 8 3.29 12.32 -7.44
N HIS A 9 2.30 11.48 -7.18
CA HIS A 9 1.96 11.04 -5.82
C HIS A 9 3.12 10.27 -5.18
N LEU A 10 3.70 9.27 -5.85
CA LEU A 10 4.82 8.50 -5.33
C LEU A 10 6.00 9.38 -4.92
N ARG A 11 6.37 10.37 -5.74
CA ARG A 11 7.42 11.34 -5.38
C ARG A 11 7.08 12.10 -4.09
N ARG A 12 5.83 12.54 -3.93
CA ARG A 12 5.37 13.20 -2.70
C ARG A 12 5.43 12.25 -1.51
N GLU A 13 4.91 11.04 -1.64
CA GLU A 13 4.88 10.07 -0.54
C GLU A 13 6.29 9.72 -0.05
N LEU A 14 7.23 9.46 -0.97
CA LEU A 14 8.64 9.19 -0.64
C LEU A 14 9.33 10.39 0.01
N THR A 15 9.03 11.62 -0.44
CA THR A 15 9.62 12.85 0.13
C THR A 15 9.17 13.04 1.59
N VAL A 16 7.87 12.84 1.86
CA VAL A 16 7.33 12.99 3.21
C VAL A 16 7.79 11.85 4.12
N PHE A 17 7.87 10.61 3.61
CA PHE A 17 8.48 9.50 4.33
C PHE A 17 9.94 9.81 4.71
N ALA A 18 10.75 10.29 3.77
CA ALA A 18 12.15 10.65 4.03
C ALA A 18 12.29 11.71 5.13
N ALA A 19 11.36 12.66 5.21
CA ALA A 19 11.34 13.65 6.30
C ALA A 19 11.15 13.02 7.69
N CYS A 20 10.41 11.91 7.79
CA CYS A 20 10.22 11.17 9.04
C CYS A 20 11.53 10.57 9.57
N LEU A 21 12.53 10.33 8.70
CA LEU A 21 13.84 9.80 9.09
C LEU A 21 14.68 10.79 9.92
N ASN A 22 14.20 12.02 10.14
CA ASN A 22 14.75 12.95 11.12
C ASN A 22 14.28 12.69 12.56
N GLY A 23 13.21 11.88 12.75
CA GLY A 23 12.63 11.51 14.05
C GLY A 23 13.38 10.41 14.79
N ASP A 24 12.79 9.77 15.79
CA ASP A 24 13.43 8.63 16.46
C ASP A 24 13.40 7.38 15.57
N LEU A 25 14.56 6.91 15.10
CA LEU A 25 14.65 5.71 14.24
C LEU A 25 14.31 4.42 14.98
N SER A 26 14.35 4.43 16.31
CA SER A 26 13.95 3.30 17.16
C SER A 26 12.47 3.30 17.53
N ALA A 27 11.70 4.31 17.09
CA ALA A 27 10.28 4.38 17.33
C ALA A 27 9.59 3.12 16.78
N PRO A 28 8.78 2.42 17.59
CA PRO A 28 8.06 1.22 17.14
C PRO A 28 6.97 1.60 16.14
N VAL A 29 6.80 0.76 15.11
CA VAL A 29 5.79 0.94 14.08
C VAL A 29 4.62 -0.01 14.37
N GLU A 30 3.58 0.53 15.03
CA GLU A 30 2.47 -0.22 15.62
C GLU A 30 1.88 -1.32 14.72
N HIS A 31 1.71 -1.02 13.42
CA HIS A 31 1.02 -1.90 12.47
C HIS A 31 1.98 -2.78 11.64
N CYS A 32 3.27 -2.81 11.98
CA CYS A 32 4.30 -3.57 11.26
C CYS A 32 5.02 -4.60 12.15
N GLY A 33 4.36 -5.07 13.22
CA GLY A 33 4.93 -6.07 14.13
C GLY A 33 6.04 -5.47 15.00
N ASP A 34 7.18 -6.14 15.09
CA ASP A 34 8.32 -5.71 15.91
C ASP A 34 9.21 -4.66 15.22
N TRP A 35 8.75 -4.08 14.11
CA TRP A 35 9.54 -3.14 13.32
C TRP A 35 9.71 -1.79 14.03
N THR A 36 10.89 -1.22 13.86
CA THR A 36 11.20 0.18 14.14
C THR A 36 11.06 1.03 12.88
N LEU A 37 11.11 2.36 13.04
CA LEU A 37 11.17 3.28 11.89
C LEU A 37 12.40 3.02 10.99
N HIS A 38 13.52 2.55 11.55
CA HIS A 38 14.66 2.09 10.76
C HIS A 38 14.29 0.89 9.87
N ASP A 39 13.66 -0.14 10.45
CA ASP A 39 13.27 -1.35 9.71
C ASP A 39 12.26 -1.03 8.60
N LEU A 40 11.32 -0.12 8.87
CA LEU A 40 10.36 0.37 7.88
C LEU A 40 11.06 1.10 6.71
N ALA A 41 12.08 1.92 7.01
CA ALA A 41 12.87 2.61 5.99
C ALA A 41 13.70 1.63 5.15
N GLU A 42 14.31 0.63 5.79
CA GLU A 42 15.01 -0.46 5.10
C GLU A 42 14.04 -1.22 4.18
N HIS A 43 12.87 -1.63 4.69
CA HIS A 43 11.87 -2.34 3.92
C HIS A 43 11.46 -1.58 2.66
N LEU A 44 11.04 -0.32 2.83
CA LEU A 44 10.53 0.50 1.73
C LEU A 44 11.64 0.81 0.72
N GLY A 45 12.86 1.14 1.18
CA GLY A 45 14.01 1.41 0.31
C GLY A 45 14.47 0.17 -0.47
N ARG A 46 14.48 -1.02 0.13
CA ARG A 46 14.78 -2.27 -0.58
C ARG A 46 13.70 -2.61 -1.60
N GLY A 47 12.43 -2.34 -1.27
CA GLY A 47 11.30 -2.46 -2.20
C GLY A 47 11.44 -1.51 -3.40
N ASN A 48 11.94 -0.29 -3.19
CA ASN A 48 12.22 0.66 -4.27
C ASN A 48 13.28 0.12 -5.24
N LEU A 49 14.40 -0.39 -4.71
CA LEU A 49 15.46 -0.97 -5.54
C LEU A 49 15.00 -2.24 -6.28
N TRP A 50 14.23 -3.09 -5.63
CA TRP A 50 13.66 -4.30 -6.26
C TRP A 50 12.70 -3.97 -7.40
N ALA A 51 11.80 -3.00 -7.22
CA ALA A 51 10.89 -2.56 -8.26
C ALA A 51 11.61 -1.85 -9.42
N ALA A 52 12.69 -1.10 -9.13
CA ALA A 52 13.54 -0.55 -10.17
C ALA A 52 14.18 -1.66 -11.03
N ALA A 53 14.80 -2.66 -10.37
CA ALA A 53 15.40 -3.82 -11.05
C ALA A 53 14.35 -4.64 -11.83
N ALA A 54 13.15 -4.83 -11.28
CA ALA A 54 12.05 -5.49 -11.99
C ALA A 54 11.71 -4.82 -13.33
N VAL A 55 11.78 -3.48 -13.39
CA VAL A 55 11.53 -2.70 -14.60
C VAL A 55 12.73 -2.68 -15.53
N THR A 56 13.95 -2.51 -15.01
CA THR A 56 15.15 -2.34 -15.85
C THR A 56 15.78 -3.65 -16.30
N GLU A 57 15.68 -4.70 -15.49
CA GLU A 57 16.31 -6.01 -15.69
C GLU A 57 15.30 -7.11 -16.06
N GLN A 58 13.99 -6.83 -15.93
CA GLN A 58 12.90 -7.72 -16.36
C GLN A 58 12.86 -9.08 -15.63
N HIS A 59 13.22 -9.11 -14.34
CA HIS A 59 13.09 -10.29 -13.50
C HIS A 59 12.87 -9.96 -12.02
N SER A 60 12.53 -10.97 -11.22
CA SER A 60 12.27 -10.85 -9.78
C SER A 60 13.53 -10.89 -8.90
N HIS A 61 14.66 -11.31 -9.45
CA HIS A 61 15.87 -11.63 -8.70
C HIS A 61 16.70 -10.38 -8.43
N TYR A 62 16.47 -9.72 -7.30
CA TYR A 62 17.31 -8.63 -6.85
C TYR A 62 17.50 -8.68 -5.34
N GLU A 63 18.76 -8.69 -4.91
CA GLU A 63 19.14 -8.63 -3.51
C GLU A 63 19.70 -7.24 -3.22
N ALA A 64 18.87 -6.41 -2.60
CA ALA A 64 19.27 -5.08 -2.18
C ALA A 64 20.35 -5.17 -1.07
N PRO A 65 21.37 -4.31 -1.09
CA PRO A 65 22.30 -4.20 0.02
C PRO A 65 21.54 -3.77 1.30
N PRO A 66 22.00 -4.19 2.49
CA PRO A 66 21.37 -3.79 3.75
C PRO A 66 21.45 -2.26 3.94
N ALA A 67 20.44 -1.70 4.60
CA ALA A 67 20.41 -0.28 4.88
C ALA A 67 21.48 0.11 5.93
N PRO A 68 22.10 1.29 5.82
CA PRO A 68 22.99 1.80 6.86
C PRO A 68 22.26 2.00 8.20
N ARG A 69 22.99 1.88 9.31
CA ARG A 69 22.45 2.17 10.66
C ARG A 69 22.64 3.60 11.11
N ASP A 70 23.68 4.28 10.61
CA ASP A 70 23.84 5.71 10.85
C ASP A 70 22.69 6.47 10.20
N ARG A 71 22.12 7.43 10.91
CA ARG A 71 20.94 8.20 10.47
C ARG A 71 21.21 8.94 9.16
N ALA A 72 22.34 9.64 9.07
CA ALA A 72 22.63 10.47 7.91
C ALA A 72 22.93 9.59 6.68
N GLU A 73 23.56 8.44 6.89
CA GLU A 73 23.76 7.43 5.84
C GLU A 73 22.45 6.78 5.41
N LEU A 74 21.56 6.44 6.34
CA LEU A 74 20.24 5.87 6.04
C LEU A 74 19.41 6.82 5.18
N ALA A 75 19.34 8.10 5.55
CA ALA A 75 18.61 9.11 4.80
C ALA A 75 19.14 9.22 3.36
N ARG A 76 20.47 9.31 3.18
CA ARG A 76 21.10 9.35 1.85
C ARG A 76 20.84 8.08 1.04
N TRP A 77 20.89 6.91 1.68
CA TRP A 77 20.60 5.63 1.04
C TRP A 77 19.14 5.55 0.58
N PHE A 78 18.20 5.97 1.43
CA PHE A 78 16.77 5.98 1.11
C PHE A 78 16.45 6.95 -0.03
N ASP A 79 17.05 8.14 -0.03
CA ASP A 79 16.90 9.11 -1.12
C ASP A 79 17.45 8.55 -2.44
N ALA A 80 18.63 7.92 -2.42
CA ALA A 80 19.21 7.30 -3.60
C ALA A 80 18.35 6.14 -4.14
N ALA A 81 17.78 5.31 -3.25
CA ALA A 81 16.85 4.25 -3.63
C ALA A 81 15.54 4.81 -4.23
N SER A 82 15.05 5.92 -3.67
CA SER A 82 13.85 6.62 -4.17
C SER A 82 14.08 7.23 -5.55
N VAL A 83 15.21 7.90 -5.78
CA VAL A 83 15.60 8.40 -7.12
C VAL A 83 15.71 7.25 -8.12
N THR A 84 16.40 6.17 -7.74
CA THR A 84 16.55 4.98 -8.60
C THR A 84 15.20 4.41 -9.04
N LEU A 85 14.23 4.33 -8.13
CA LEU A 85 12.87 3.90 -8.46
C LEU A 85 12.17 4.88 -9.40
N LEU A 86 12.18 6.17 -9.06
CA LEU A 86 11.49 7.19 -9.85
C LEU A 86 12.02 7.24 -11.29
N ASP A 87 13.33 7.16 -11.48
CA ASP A 87 13.97 7.13 -12.81
C ASP A 87 13.59 5.86 -13.59
N ALA A 88 13.53 4.70 -12.91
CA ALA A 88 13.10 3.45 -13.56
C ALA A 88 11.63 3.52 -14.00
N LEU A 89 10.78 4.18 -13.22
CA LEU A 89 9.34 4.31 -13.47
C LEU A 89 8.94 5.48 -14.39
N ASP A 90 9.87 6.37 -14.75
CA ASP A 90 9.62 7.49 -15.68
C ASP A 90 9.56 7.00 -17.14
N ARG A 91 8.53 6.21 -17.42
CA ARG A 91 8.29 5.53 -18.70
C ARG A 91 6.80 5.48 -18.99
N ALA A 92 6.46 5.15 -20.24
CA ALA A 92 5.07 4.93 -20.61
C ALA A 92 4.45 3.79 -19.79
N PRO A 93 3.20 3.90 -19.32
CA PRO A 93 2.59 2.90 -18.44
C PRO A 93 2.37 1.55 -19.12
N SER A 94 2.30 1.56 -20.46
CA SER A 94 2.18 0.39 -21.33
C SER A 94 3.52 -0.30 -21.61
N THR A 95 4.65 0.29 -21.18
CA THR A 95 5.97 -0.34 -21.34
C THR A 95 5.99 -1.69 -20.59
N PRO A 96 6.41 -2.80 -21.23
CA PRO A 96 6.52 -4.10 -20.56
C PRO A 96 7.48 -4.08 -19.36
N ALA A 97 7.10 -4.76 -18.29
CA ALA A 97 7.94 -4.95 -17.12
C ALA A 97 7.66 -6.31 -16.48
N TRP A 98 8.66 -6.89 -15.82
CA TRP A 98 8.39 -8.01 -14.93
C TRP A 98 7.57 -7.52 -13.74
N THR A 99 6.50 -8.22 -13.38
CA THR A 99 5.66 -7.89 -12.22
C THR A 99 5.25 -9.18 -11.51
N PHE A 100 4.92 -9.08 -10.23
CA PHE A 100 4.45 -10.23 -9.45
C PHE A 100 2.96 -10.55 -9.65
N TRP A 101 2.23 -9.68 -10.36
CA TRP A 101 0.81 -9.83 -10.67
C TRP A 101 0.50 -9.06 -11.98
N PRO A 102 -0.41 -9.54 -12.84
CA PRO A 102 -0.81 -8.78 -14.02
C PRO A 102 -1.45 -7.42 -13.65
N PRO A 103 -1.37 -6.41 -14.53
CA PRO A 103 -0.70 -6.42 -15.83
C PRO A 103 0.84 -6.37 -15.72
N HIS A 104 1.54 -6.99 -16.68
CA HIS A 104 3.01 -7.04 -16.72
C HIS A 104 3.61 -5.79 -17.40
N THR A 105 3.36 -4.61 -16.81
CA THR A 105 3.80 -3.32 -17.34
C THR A 105 4.36 -2.38 -16.28
N VAL A 106 5.04 -1.31 -16.69
CA VAL A 106 5.52 -0.26 -15.78
C VAL A 106 4.37 0.36 -14.98
N GLY A 107 3.19 0.52 -15.59
CA GLY A 107 1.99 1.04 -14.93
C GLY A 107 1.59 0.28 -13.66
N PHE A 108 1.86 -1.03 -13.61
CA PHE A 108 1.67 -1.82 -12.40
C PHE A 108 2.57 -1.34 -11.27
N TRP A 109 3.87 -1.17 -11.52
CA TRP A 109 4.80 -0.71 -10.50
C TRP A 109 4.56 0.74 -10.09
N GLN A 110 4.13 1.59 -11.02
CA GLN A 110 3.72 2.97 -10.72
C GLN A 110 2.58 2.99 -9.68
N ARG A 111 1.52 2.21 -9.91
CA ARG A 111 0.39 2.07 -8.98
C ARG A 111 0.81 1.43 -7.67
N ARG A 112 1.47 0.27 -7.72
CA ARG A 112 1.79 -0.53 -6.55
C ARG A 112 2.78 0.16 -5.60
N ARG A 113 3.83 0.77 -6.14
CA ARG A 113 4.80 1.50 -5.31
C ARG A 113 4.20 2.76 -4.72
N CYS A 114 3.30 3.43 -5.44
CA CYS A 114 2.58 4.59 -4.91
C CYS A 114 1.73 4.22 -3.69
N HIS A 115 0.96 3.13 -3.77
CA HIS A 115 0.12 2.67 -2.66
C HIS A 115 0.93 2.15 -1.48
N GLU A 116 2.03 1.44 -1.72
CA GLU A 116 2.94 1.02 -0.65
C GLU A 116 3.58 2.21 0.09
N ALA A 117 4.09 3.19 -0.67
CA ALA A 117 4.68 4.38 -0.11
C ALA A 117 3.66 5.20 0.69
N LEU A 118 2.41 5.30 0.22
CA LEU A 118 1.33 5.98 0.92
C LEU A 118 1.06 5.38 2.31
N ILE A 119 0.91 4.05 2.38
CA ILE A 119 0.64 3.32 3.62
C ILE A 119 1.83 3.41 4.57
N HIS A 120 3.04 3.17 4.10
CA HIS A 120 4.22 3.21 4.98
C HIS A 120 4.63 4.62 5.38
N ARG A 121 4.29 5.65 4.60
CA ARG A 121 4.37 7.04 5.05
C ARG A 121 3.41 7.30 6.20
N TRP A 122 2.16 6.81 6.12
CA TRP A 122 1.23 6.89 7.24
C TRP A 122 1.78 6.17 8.48
N ASP A 123 2.35 4.97 8.30
CA ASP A 123 2.93 4.19 9.42
C ASP A 123 4.09 4.96 10.10
N ALA A 124 4.96 5.59 9.31
CA ALA A 124 6.08 6.39 9.81
C ALA A 124 5.62 7.65 10.57
N GLU A 125 4.62 8.36 10.04
CA GLU A 125 4.04 9.52 10.72
C GLU A 125 3.34 9.12 12.01
N HIS A 126 2.57 8.03 11.99
CA HIS A 126 1.88 7.48 13.16
C HIS A 126 2.85 7.08 14.27
N ALA A 127 3.94 6.38 13.93
CA ALA A 127 5.00 6.01 14.87
C ALA A 127 5.67 7.22 15.56
N LEU A 128 5.67 8.37 14.90
CA LEU A 128 6.22 9.63 15.41
C LEU A 128 5.14 10.56 16.03
N GLY A 129 3.88 10.12 16.10
CA GLY A 129 2.77 10.93 16.60
C GLY A 129 2.43 12.15 15.72
N LEU A 130 2.76 12.09 14.43
CA LEU A 130 2.50 13.14 13.46
C LEU A 130 1.10 12.97 12.83
N ALA A 131 0.46 14.09 12.52
CA ALA A 131 -0.81 14.07 11.80
C ALA A 131 -0.57 13.73 10.32
N SER A 132 -1.25 12.71 9.83
CA SER A 132 -1.23 12.30 8.41
C SER A 132 -2.45 12.84 7.66
N SER A 133 -2.22 13.40 6.46
CA SER A 133 -3.29 13.72 5.50
C SER A 133 -3.05 12.96 4.20
N LEU A 134 -3.87 11.94 3.96
CA LEU A 134 -3.80 11.10 2.77
C LEU A 134 -4.62 11.72 1.62
N ASP A 135 -4.16 11.53 0.39
CA ASP A 135 -4.92 11.97 -0.79
C ASP A 135 -6.14 11.07 -1.00
N THR A 136 -7.33 11.67 -1.01
CA THR A 136 -8.61 10.95 -1.13
C THR A 136 -8.73 10.16 -2.44
N GLY A 137 -8.25 10.71 -3.56
CA GLY A 137 -8.31 10.04 -4.86
C GLY A 137 -7.36 8.85 -4.94
N LEU A 138 -6.17 8.98 -4.35
CA LEU A 138 -5.21 7.89 -4.22
C LEU A 138 -5.73 6.82 -3.27
N ALA A 139 -6.34 7.21 -2.15
CA ALA A 139 -6.91 6.25 -1.21
C ALA A 139 -8.03 5.43 -1.85
N ALA A 140 -8.91 6.06 -2.63
CA ALA A 140 -9.96 5.39 -3.39
C ALA A 140 -9.39 4.37 -4.40
N ASP A 141 -8.32 4.70 -5.10
CA ASP A 141 -7.63 3.77 -6.02
C ASP A 141 -6.94 2.63 -5.25
N GLY A 142 -6.41 2.90 -4.06
CA GLY A 142 -5.79 1.91 -3.18
C GLY A 142 -6.80 0.90 -2.63
N VAL A 143 -8.03 1.33 -2.30
CA VAL A 143 -9.14 0.43 -1.96
C VAL A 143 -9.41 -0.54 -3.10
N ALA A 144 -9.43 -0.05 -4.36
CA ALA A 144 -9.58 -0.92 -5.52
C ALA A 144 -8.40 -1.89 -5.68
N GLU A 145 -7.16 -1.44 -5.44
CA GLU A 145 -5.96 -2.28 -5.56
C GLU A 145 -5.98 -3.47 -4.59
N VAL A 146 -6.47 -3.26 -3.36
CA VAL A 146 -6.62 -4.35 -2.39
C VAL A 146 -7.44 -5.49 -2.99
N PHE A 147 -8.54 -5.19 -3.68
CA PHE A 147 -9.42 -6.23 -4.22
C PHE A 147 -9.02 -6.76 -5.60
N ASP A 148 -8.41 -5.94 -6.46
CA ASP A 148 -8.05 -6.34 -7.83
C ASP A 148 -6.66 -6.99 -7.94
N THR A 149 -5.77 -6.72 -6.98
CA THR A 149 -4.36 -7.13 -7.04
C THR A 149 -3.95 -7.87 -5.77
N ILE A 150 -4.11 -7.26 -4.60
CA ILE A 150 -3.48 -7.78 -3.37
C ILE A 150 -4.20 -9.03 -2.87
N ALA A 151 -5.52 -8.96 -2.65
CA ALA A 151 -6.30 -10.08 -2.15
C ALA A 151 -6.26 -11.31 -3.08
N PRO A 152 -6.42 -11.19 -4.42
CA PRO A 152 -6.23 -12.30 -5.34
C PRO A 152 -4.83 -12.94 -5.24
N ARG A 153 -3.77 -12.12 -5.10
CA ARG A 153 -2.41 -12.63 -4.91
C ARG A 153 -2.24 -13.36 -3.57
N GLN A 154 -2.82 -12.85 -2.48
CA GLN A 154 -2.76 -13.54 -1.18
C GLN A 154 -3.50 -14.88 -1.21
N ILE A 155 -4.63 -14.94 -1.92
CA ILE A 155 -5.37 -16.19 -2.19
C ILE A 155 -4.50 -17.17 -2.97
N GLU A 156 -3.87 -16.74 -4.08
CA GLU A 156 -2.99 -17.62 -4.88
C GLU A 156 -1.82 -18.17 -4.06
N ARG A 157 -1.29 -17.35 -3.13
CA ARG A 157 -0.21 -17.76 -2.21
C ARG A 157 -0.68 -18.61 -1.03
N GLY A 158 -1.97 -18.93 -0.91
CA GLY A 158 -2.53 -19.71 0.18
C GLY A 158 -2.54 -18.98 1.54
N ARG A 159 -2.46 -17.65 1.54
CA ARG A 159 -2.44 -16.81 2.74
C ARG A 159 -3.82 -16.26 3.10
N ALA A 160 -4.72 -16.18 2.14
CA ALA A 160 -6.12 -15.79 2.33
C ALA A 160 -7.05 -16.81 1.65
N THR A 161 -8.32 -16.83 2.05
CA THR A 161 -9.34 -17.69 1.44
C THR A 161 -10.24 -16.90 0.50
N PRO A 162 -10.63 -17.45 -0.67
CA PRO A 162 -11.63 -16.82 -1.50
C PRO A 162 -12.94 -16.56 -0.74
N PRO A 163 -13.56 -15.37 -0.90
CA PRO A 163 -14.80 -15.05 -0.21
C PRO A 163 -15.94 -15.95 -0.68
N ARG A 164 -16.76 -16.43 0.26
CA ARG A 164 -17.95 -17.27 -0.03
C ARG A 164 -19.19 -16.43 -0.37
N HIS A 165 -19.22 -15.19 0.07
CA HIS A 165 -20.29 -14.22 -0.18
C HIS A 165 -19.68 -12.89 -0.60
N ALA A 166 -20.49 -12.03 -1.20
CA ALA A 166 -20.07 -10.68 -1.56
C ALA A 166 -20.24 -9.69 -0.40
N ILE A 167 -19.36 -8.70 -0.34
CA ILE A 167 -19.56 -7.45 0.41
C ILE A 167 -19.52 -6.27 -0.56
N ARG A 168 -20.25 -5.22 -0.23
CA ARG A 168 -20.16 -3.92 -0.91
C ARG A 168 -19.28 -2.99 -0.10
N VAL A 169 -18.38 -2.27 -0.77
CA VAL A 169 -17.48 -1.28 -0.18
C VAL A 169 -17.82 0.06 -0.80
N LEU A 170 -18.26 1.01 0.05
CA LEU A 170 -18.80 2.29 -0.38
C LEU A 170 -18.02 3.45 0.27
N ALA A 171 -17.25 4.20 -0.51
CA ALA A 171 -16.65 5.43 -0.02
C ALA A 171 -17.70 6.54 0.03
N THR A 172 -17.71 7.33 1.10
CA THR A 172 -18.69 8.41 1.30
C THR A 172 -18.27 9.74 0.66
N ASP A 173 -17.00 9.89 0.33
CA ASP A 173 -16.36 11.10 -0.17
C ASP A 173 -15.82 10.97 -1.61
N THR A 174 -16.00 9.80 -2.24
CA THR A 174 -15.66 9.54 -3.63
C THR A 174 -16.73 8.69 -4.33
N PRO A 175 -16.72 8.57 -5.67
CA PRO A 175 -17.62 7.66 -6.39
C PRO A 175 -17.34 6.16 -6.20
N THR A 176 -16.41 5.76 -5.30
CA THR A 176 -16.05 4.35 -5.09
C THR A 176 -17.24 3.56 -4.53
N ASP A 177 -17.68 2.60 -5.34
CA ASP A 177 -18.73 1.64 -5.03
C ASP A 177 -18.34 0.29 -5.64
N LEU A 178 -17.79 -0.59 -4.81
CA LEU A 178 -17.19 -1.86 -5.25
C LEU A 178 -17.92 -3.03 -4.62
N THR A 179 -17.97 -4.15 -5.34
CA THR A 179 -18.43 -5.43 -4.79
C THR A 179 -17.27 -6.41 -4.80
N TYR A 180 -16.93 -6.96 -3.63
CA TYR A 180 -15.89 -7.99 -3.47
C TYR A 180 -16.53 -9.32 -3.06
N GLY A 181 -16.31 -10.35 -3.88
CA GLY A 181 -16.83 -11.70 -3.68
C GLY A 181 -18.05 -12.05 -4.54
N PRO A 182 -18.52 -13.31 -4.48
CA PRO A 182 -19.57 -13.81 -5.37
C PRO A 182 -20.99 -13.49 -4.88
N GLY A 183 -21.90 -13.29 -5.84
CA GLY A 183 -23.34 -13.15 -5.57
C GLY A 183 -23.76 -11.75 -5.14
N GLN A 184 -24.92 -11.64 -4.48
CA GLN A 184 -25.42 -10.38 -3.94
C GLN A 184 -24.71 -10.05 -2.63
N PRO A 185 -24.32 -8.77 -2.39
CA PRO A 185 -23.68 -8.37 -1.14
C PRO A 185 -24.53 -8.70 0.08
N VAL A 186 -23.97 -9.44 1.03
CA VAL A 186 -24.63 -9.74 2.32
C VAL A 186 -24.53 -8.56 3.30
N ALA A 187 -23.57 -7.67 3.05
CA ALA A 187 -23.36 -6.45 3.83
C ALA A 187 -22.72 -5.33 2.98
N THR A 188 -22.80 -4.12 3.51
CA THR A 188 -22.08 -2.94 3.02
C THR A 188 -21.20 -2.39 4.14
N ILE A 189 -19.96 -2.06 3.78
CA ILE A 189 -18.99 -1.34 4.60
C ILE A 189 -18.85 0.05 4.01
N SER A 190 -19.00 1.08 4.84
CA SER A 190 -18.90 2.47 4.40
C SER A 190 -17.99 3.30 5.31
N GLY A 191 -17.34 4.30 4.73
CA GLY A 191 -16.46 5.25 5.39
C GLY A 191 -15.85 6.20 4.36
N THR A 192 -14.94 7.10 4.76
CA THR A 192 -14.16 7.84 3.75
C THR A 192 -13.25 6.87 2.99
N ALA A 193 -12.80 7.23 1.79
CA ALA A 193 -11.87 6.40 1.03
C ALA A 193 -10.57 6.13 1.82
N VAL A 194 -10.14 7.10 2.63
CA VAL A 194 -8.98 6.98 3.52
C VAL A 194 -9.25 5.98 4.64
N ASP A 195 -10.39 6.09 5.33
CA ASP A 195 -10.73 5.17 6.43
C ASP A 195 -10.88 3.74 5.93
N LEU A 196 -11.51 3.55 4.77
CA LEU A 196 -11.65 2.25 4.14
C LEU A 196 -10.29 1.66 3.74
N LEU A 197 -9.38 2.48 3.19
CA LEU A 197 -8.03 2.01 2.87
C LEU A 197 -7.28 1.58 4.14
N LEU A 198 -7.30 2.41 5.19
CA LEU A 198 -6.62 2.11 6.45
C LEU A 198 -7.23 0.88 7.14
N LEU A 199 -8.56 0.70 7.10
CA LEU A 199 -9.24 -0.52 7.54
C LEU A 199 -8.74 -1.75 6.79
N LEU A 200 -8.70 -1.69 5.46
CA LEU A 200 -8.27 -2.83 4.62
C LEU A 200 -6.79 -3.19 4.79
N TRP A 201 -5.96 -2.20 5.14
CA TRP A 201 -4.57 -2.42 5.51
C TRP A 201 -4.36 -2.71 7.01
N GLY A 202 -5.42 -2.81 7.82
CA GLY A 202 -5.32 -3.14 9.24
C GLY A 202 -4.76 -2.03 10.14
N ARG A 203 -4.81 -0.78 9.68
CA ARG A 203 -4.46 0.44 10.44
C ARG A 203 -5.67 1.04 11.17
N LEU A 204 -6.87 0.64 10.76
CA LEU A 204 -8.11 0.81 11.52
C LEU A 204 -8.73 -0.55 11.79
N THR A 205 -9.57 -0.59 12.81
CA THR A 205 -10.34 -1.77 13.21
C THR A 205 -11.78 -1.66 12.70
N PRO A 206 -12.47 -2.80 12.51
CA PRO A 206 -13.89 -2.79 12.18
C PRO A 206 -14.81 -2.12 13.20
N ASP A 207 -14.35 -1.91 14.44
CA ASP A 207 -15.09 -1.29 15.53
C ASP A 207 -14.86 0.23 15.63
N ASP A 208 -13.96 0.80 14.82
CA ASP A 208 -13.74 2.24 14.78
C ASP A 208 -14.99 2.97 14.29
N ALA A 209 -15.34 4.06 14.99
CA ALA A 209 -16.60 4.79 14.77
C ALA A 209 -16.72 5.43 13.38
N VAL A 210 -15.61 5.57 12.66
CA VAL A 210 -15.58 6.05 11.27
C VAL A 210 -16.02 4.99 10.25
N ILE A 211 -16.13 3.73 10.68
CA ILE A 211 -16.55 2.61 9.84
C ILE A 211 -18.01 2.25 10.12
N GLU A 212 -18.86 2.43 9.12
CA GLU A 212 -20.26 2.05 9.17
C GLU A 212 -20.51 0.68 8.53
N TRP A 213 -21.35 -0.13 9.19
CA TRP A 213 -21.76 -1.44 8.71
C TRP A 213 -23.28 -1.49 8.49
N ARG A 214 -23.72 -2.03 7.36
CA ARG A 214 -25.13 -2.33 7.08
C ARG A 214 -25.27 -3.76 6.57
N GLY A 215 -26.26 -4.51 7.05
CA GLY A 215 -26.46 -5.92 6.69
C GLY A 215 -25.77 -6.89 7.66
N ASP A 216 -25.34 -8.05 7.17
CA ASP A 216 -24.72 -9.11 7.99
C ASP A 216 -23.24 -8.81 8.28
N ARG A 217 -22.99 -8.11 9.39
CA ARG A 217 -21.64 -7.75 9.83
C ARG A 217 -20.75 -8.97 10.09
N ALA A 218 -21.28 -10.04 10.67
CA ALA A 218 -20.47 -11.22 10.99
C ALA A 218 -19.98 -11.92 9.72
N ALA A 219 -20.87 -12.06 8.72
CA ALA A 219 -20.47 -12.58 7.41
C ALA A 219 -19.45 -11.67 6.71
N ALA A 220 -19.62 -10.36 6.80
CA ALA A 220 -18.70 -9.39 6.21
C ALA A 220 -17.29 -9.44 6.84
N LEU A 221 -17.22 -9.55 8.17
CA LEU A 221 -15.94 -9.73 8.88
C LEU A 221 -15.25 -11.03 8.46
N SER A 222 -15.99 -12.13 8.34
CA SER A 222 -15.41 -13.40 7.87
C SER A 222 -14.83 -13.35 6.45
N ILE A 223 -15.27 -12.39 5.62
CA ILE A 223 -14.73 -12.14 4.28
C ILE A 223 -13.44 -11.33 4.34
N LEU A 224 -13.34 -10.44 5.34
CA LEU A 224 -12.14 -9.65 5.57
C LEU A 224 -11.12 -10.35 6.48
N ASP A 225 -11.49 -11.48 7.08
CA ASP A 225 -10.62 -12.25 7.96
C ASP A 225 -9.42 -12.84 7.19
N GLY A 226 -8.22 -12.60 7.73
CA GLY A 226 -6.94 -13.04 7.18
C GLY A 226 -6.15 -11.91 6.52
N PRO A 227 -4.89 -12.16 6.13
CA PRO A 227 -4.05 -11.17 5.48
C PRO A 227 -4.57 -10.91 4.05
N LEU A 228 -5.55 -10.02 3.92
CA LEU A 228 -5.93 -9.43 2.62
C LEU A 228 -4.77 -8.64 2.01
N VAL A 229 -3.83 -8.24 2.86
CA VAL A 229 -2.63 -7.48 2.55
C VAL A 229 -1.38 -8.17 3.12
N ALA A 230 -0.21 -7.87 2.56
CA ALA A 230 1.05 -8.51 2.89
C ALA A 230 1.70 -7.93 4.15
#